data_AF-A0A845WWV1-F1
#
_entry.id   AF-A0A845WWV1-F1
#
_cell.length_a   1.000
_cell.length_b   1.000
_cell.length_c   1.000
_cell.angle_alpha   90.00
_cell.angle_beta   90.00
_cell.angle_gamma   90.00
#
_symmetry.space_group_name_H-M   'P 1'
#
loop_
_entity.id
_entity.type
_entity.pdbx_description
1 polymer ?
#
loop_
_entity_poly.entity_id
_entity_poly.type
_entity_poly.pdbx_seq_one_letter_code
_entity_poly.pdbx_strand_id
1 'polypeptide(L)'
;MSTKEQLIEEINQAPEFLLEEVLNFFLFLKVRLAERSQGARSQPTPAINETPSFLLKAQEINQSLATPQAESLPADFAKNLDHYLYGVPKVEE
;
A
#
# COMPACT_ATOMS: atom_id res chain seq x y z
N MET A 1 -17.82 34.67 -12.71
CA MET A 1 -16.75 33.69 -12.95
C MET A 1 -17.30 32.31 -12.73
N SER A 2 -17.18 31.45 -13.72
CA SER A 2 -17.45 30.01 -13.58
C SER A 2 -16.33 29.36 -12.78
N THR A 3 -16.62 28.28 -12.04
CA THR A 3 -15.62 27.49 -11.31
C THR A 3 -14.47 27.05 -12.22
N LYS A 4 -14.76 26.81 -13.51
CA LYS A 4 -13.75 26.48 -14.53
C LYS A 4 -12.79 27.63 -14.79
N GLU A 5 -13.30 28.86 -14.88
CA GLU A 5 -12.50 30.04 -15.21
C GLU A 5 -11.54 30.38 -14.07
N GLN A 6 -12.04 30.34 -12.83
CA GLN A 6 -11.22 30.57 -11.63
C GLN A 6 -10.12 29.52 -11.46
N LEU A 7 -10.40 28.24 -11.80
CA LEU A 7 -9.39 27.19 -11.76
C LEU A 7 -8.27 27.39 -12.79
N ILE A 8 -8.60 27.86 -13.98
CA ILE A 8 -7.61 28.16 -15.03
C ILE A 8 -6.71 29.32 -14.61
N GLU A 9 -7.28 30.36 -13.99
CA GLU A 9 -6.53 31.51 -13.53
C GLU A 9 -5.50 31.15 -12.44
N GLU A 10 -5.90 30.32 -11.46
CA GLU A 10 -5.01 29.80 -10.41
C GLU A 10 -3.91 28.88 -10.97
N ILE A 11 -4.25 27.98 -11.90
CA ILE A 11 -3.28 27.09 -12.56
C ILE A 11 -2.19 27.90 -13.29
N ASN A 12 -2.56 28.99 -13.97
CA ASN A 12 -1.58 29.81 -14.70
C ASN A 12 -0.59 30.56 -13.78
N GLN A 13 -0.94 30.78 -12.52
CA GLN A 13 -0.11 31.48 -11.54
C GLN A 13 0.63 30.52 -10.60
N ALA A 14 0.31 29.22 -10.66
CA ALA A 14 0.86 28.22 -9.77
C ALA A 14 2.29 27.81 -10.15
N PRO A 15 3.13 27.44 -9.16
CA PRO A 15 4.45 26.87 -9.41
C PRO A 15 4.35 25.42 -9.92
N GLU A 16 5.34 24.98 -10.72
CA GLU A 16 5.35 23.68 -11.42
C GLU A 16 5.07 22.48 -10.50
N PHE A 17 5.67 22.44 -9.31
CA PHE A 17 5.46 21.34 -8.35
C PHE A 17 4.00 21.18 -7.93
N LEU A 18 3.24 22.28 -7.90
CA LEU A 18 1.83 22.27 -7.52
C LEU A 18 0.96 21.84 -8.71
N LEU A 19 1.39 22.13 -9.94
CA LEU A 19 0.74 21.67 -11.16
C LEU A 19 0.81 20.15 -11.30
N GLU A 20 1.95 19.54 -11.00
CA GLU A 20 2.12 18.08 -11.03
C GLU A 20 1.15 17.39 -10.04
N GLU A 21 1.08 17.88 -8.81
CA GLU A 21 0.18 17.33 -7.79
C GLU A 21 -1.30 17.51 -8.16
N VAL A 22 -1.68 18.70 -8.65
CA VAL A 22 -3.06 18.96 -9.09
C VAL A 22 -3.44 18.08 -10.28
N LEU A 23 -2.53 17.88 -11.24
CA LEU A 23 -2.76 16.99 -12.38
C LEU A 23 -2.92 15.53 -11.92
N ASN A 24 -2.03 15.04 -11.07
CA ASN A 24 -2.11 13.69 -10.51
C ASN A 24 -3.43 13.47 -9.76
N PHE A 25 -3.83 14.44 -8.93
CA PHE A 25 -5.10 14.40 -8.22
C PHE A 25 -6.30 14.39 -9.18
N PHE A 26 -6.25 15.19 -10.24
CA PHE A 26 -7.33 15.25 -11.24
C PHE A 26 -7.46 13.94 -12.01
N LEU A 27 -6.33 13.33 -12.40
CA LEU A 27 -6.30 12.02 -13.07
C LEU A 27 -6.83 10.92 -12.14
N PHE A 28 -6.44 10.92 -10.87
CA PHE A 28 -6.96 10.00 -9.86
C PHE A 28 -8.47 10.10 -9.71
N LEU A 29 -9.00 11.32 -9.58
CA LEU A 29 -10.45 11.54 -9.50
C LEU A 29 -11.17 11.03 -10.74
N LYS A 30 -10.57 11.19 -11.92
CA LYS A 30 -11.14 10.74 -13.19
C LYS A 30 -11.29 9.22 -13.23
N VAL A 31 -10.27 8.48 -12.80
CA VAL A 31 -10.31 7.01 -12.68
C VAL A 31 -11.37 6.60 -11.66
N ARG A 32 -11.36 7.19 -10.46
CA ARG A 32 -12.31 6.90 -9.39
C ARG A 32 -13.77 7.15 -9.81
N LEU A 33 -14.02 8.24 -10.53
CA LEU A 33 -15.36 8.57 -11.02
C LEU A 33 -15.80 7.63 -12.14
N ALA A 34 -14.89 7.23 -13.04
CA ALA A 34 -15.16 6.24 -14.07
C ALA A 34 -15.60 4.90 -13.43
N GLU A 35 -14.87 4.41 -12.44
CA GLU A 35 -15.21 3.20 -11.67
C GLU A 35 -16.57 3.31 -10.96
N ARG A 36 -16.86 4.47 -10.36
CA ARG A 36 -18.13 4.72 -9.66
C ARG A 36 -19.32 4.74 -10.62
N SER A 37 -19.12 5.25 -11.85
CA SER A 37 -20.17 5.31 -12.88
C SER A 37 -20.48 3.96 -13.52
N GLN A 38 -19.56 2.99 -13.44
CA GLN A 38 -19.71 1.66 -14.05
C GLN A 38 -20.44 0.64 -13.18
N GLY A 39 -20.91 1.01 -11.98
CA GLY A 39 -21.91 0.25 -11.22
C GLY A 39 -21.45 -1.14 -10.73
N ALA A 40 -21.29 -1.27 -9.42
CA ALA A 40 -21.49 -2.50 -8.66
C ALA A 40 -20.93 -3.79 -9.30
N ARG A 41 -19.60 -3.94 -9.31
CA ARG A 41 -19.01 -5.28 -9.26
C ARG A 41 -18.08 -5.34 -8.06
N SER A 42 -18.51 -6.08 -7.05
CA SER A 42 -17.65 -6.54 -5.97
C SER A 42 -16.41 -7.20 -6.56
N GLN A 43 -15.24 -6.91 -5.97
CA GLN A 43 -13.89 -7.44 -6.22
C GLN A 43 -12.98 -6.65 -7.19
N PRO A 44 -11.66 -6.75 -6.98
CA PRO A 44 -10.86 -6.13 -5.94
C PRO A 44 -10.18 -4.87 -6.50
N THR A 45 -9.59 -4.07 -5.62
CA THR A 45 -8.65 -2.95 -5.88
C THR A 45 -8.03 -2.92 -7.29
N PRO A 46 -8.02 -1.75 -7.97
CA PRO A 46 -7.25 -1.61 -9.21
C PRO A 46 -5.79 -1.90 -8.87
N ALA A 47 -5.23 -2.89 -9.56
CA ALA A 47 -3.81 -3.16 -9.53
C ALA A 47 -3.09 -1.95 -10.11
N ILE A 48 -2.71 -1.01 -9.23
CA ILE A 48 -1.46 -0.29 -9.41
C ILE A 48 -0.40 -1.40 -9.33
N ASN A 49 -0.04 -1.90 -10.52
CA ASN A 49 0.82 -3.05 -10.77
C ASN A 49 2.28 -2.77 -10.39
N GLU A 50 2.52 -2.34 -9.16
CA GLU A 50 3.80 -2.53 -8.50
C GLU A 50 3.43 -2.88 -7.06
N THR A 51 3.22 -4.17 -6.80
CA THR A 51 3.36 -4.64 -5.42
C THR A 51 4.71 -4.12 -4.94
N PRO A 52 4.74 -3.21 -3.95
CA PRO A 52 6.00 -2.61 -3.53
C PRO A 52 7.01 -3.72 -3.28
N SER A 53 8.24 -3.55 -3.74
CA SER A 53 9.24 -4.61 -3.82
C SER A 53 9.45 -5.39 -2.51
N PHE A 54 9.15 -4.77 -1.36
CA PHE A 54 9.14 -5.44 -0.06
C PHE A 54 8.02 -6.51 0.08
N LEU A 55 6.83 -6.29 -0.50
CA LEU A 55 5.74 -7.27 -0.49
C LEU A 55 6.03 -8.46 -1.40
N LEU A 56 6.72 -8.24 -2.53
CA LEU A 56 7.20 -9.34 -3.37
C LEU A 56 8.20 -10.21 -2.61
N LYS A 57 9.15 -9.59 -1.88
CA LYS A 57 10.08 -10.32 -1.00
C LYS A 57 9.35 -11.04 0.13
N ALA A 58 8.38 -10.39 0.77
CA ALA A 58 7.58 -11.03 1.82
C ALA A 58 6.81 -12.25 1.27
N GLN A 59 6.32 -12.18 0.03
CA GLN A 59 5.65 -13.29 -0.64
C GLN A 59 6.61 -14.43 -0.98
N GLU A 60 7.83 -14.12 -1.46
CA GLU A 60 8.90 -15.10 -1.68
C GLU A 60 9.30 -15.81 -0.38
N ILE A 61 9.48 -15.05 0.71
CA ILE A 61 9.76 -15.59 2.04
C ILE A 61 8.63 -16.52 2.51
N ASN A 62 7.37 -16.08 2.39
CA ASN A 62 6.23 -16.92 2.77
C ASN A 62 6.12 -18.20 1.94
N GLN A 63 6.43 -18.16 0.64
CA GLN A 63 6.46 -19.36 -0.20
C GLN A 63 7.59 -20.31 0.20
N SER A 64 8.76 -19.78 0.59
CA SER A 64 9.88 -20.59 1.10
C SER A 64 9.58 -21.21 2.47
N LEU A 65 8.75 -20.55 3.29
CA LEU A 65 8.33 -21.00 4.61
C LEU A 65 7.14 -21.95 4.59
N ALA A 66 6.50 -22.19 3.43
CA ALA A 66 5.38 -23.13 3.26
C ALA A 66 5.79 -24.62 3.35
N THR A 67 6.84 -24.91 4.14
CA THR A 67 7.19 -26.24 4.62
C THR A 67 6.60 -26.43 6.03
N PRO A 68 6.39 -27.65 6.52
CA PRO A 68 5.75 -27.95 7.82
C PRO A 68 6.45 -27.37 9.07
N GLN A 69 7.49 -26.55 8.90
CA GLN A 69 8.19 -25.87 9.98
C GLN A 69 7.38 -24.71 10.57
N ALA A 70 6.44 -24.13 9.82
CA ALA A 70 5.54 -23.09 10.34
C ALA A 70 4.76 -23.55 11.59
N GLU A 71 4.44 -24.86 11.67
CA GLU A 71 3.74 -25.48 12.80
C GLU A 71 4.64 -25.75 14.00
N SER A 72 5.97 -25.70 13.83
CA SER A 72 6.94 -25.82 14.93
C SER A 72 7.30 -24.50 15.60
N LEU A 73 6.70 -23.37 15.18
CA LEU A 73 6.97 -22.09 15.82
C LEU A 73 6.36 -22.05 17.22
N PRO A 74 7.14 -21.68 18.25
CA PRO A 74 6.62 -21.45 19.59
C PRO A 74 5.53 -20.37 19.59
N ALA A 75 4.47 -20.56 20.37
CA ALA A 75 3.37 -19.60 20.48
C ALA A 75 3.84 -18.23 21.02
N ASP A 76 4.95 -18.21 21.75
CA ASP A 76 5.57 -17.03 22.33
C ASP A 76 6.76 -16.50 21.51
N PHE A 77 6.93 -16.95 20.27
CA PHE A 77 8.02 -16.52 19.38
C PHE A 77 8.12 -15.00 19.26
N ALA A 78 6.98 -14.32 19.05
CA ALA A 78 6.95 -12.86 18.94
C ALA A 78 7.41 -12.14 20.21
N LYS A 79 7.17 -12.72 21.39
CA LYS A 79 7.57 -12.16 22.68
C LYS A 79 9.03 -12.45 23.00
N ASN A 80 9.53 -13.62 22.58
CA ASN A 80 10.85 -14.13 22.93
C ASN A 80 11.76 -14.29 21.70
N LEU A 81 11.66 -13.38 20.73
CA LEU A 81 12.48 -13.41 19.51
C LEU A 81 13.98 -13.54 19.82
N ASP A 82 14.46 -12.74 20.76
CA ASP A 82 15.88 -12.72 21.13
C ASP A 82 16.34 -14.03 21.79
N HIS A 83 15.45 -14.72 22.48
CA HIS A 83 15.73 -16.06 23.02
C HIS A 83 15.96 -17.07 21.90
N TYR A 84 15.08 -17.08 20.90
CA TYR A 84 15.15 -18.04 19.79
C TYR A 84 16.25 -17.73 18.78
N LEU A 85 16.59 -16.44 18.60
CA LEU A 85 17.63 -16.02 17.66
C LEU A 85 19.02 -16.00 18.28
N TYR A 86 19.14 -15.66 19.56
CA TYR A 86 20.43 -15.37 20.20
C TYR A 86 20.67 -16.12 21.52
N GLY A 87 19.72 -16.94 21.99
CA GLY A 87 19.86 -17.73 23.23
C GLY A 87 19.76 -16.91 24.52
N VAL A 88 19.21 -15.69 24.44
CA VAL A 88 18.97 -14.81 25.60
C VAL A 88 17.94 -15.46 26.55
N PRO A 89 17.98 -15.22 27.88
CA PRO A 89 16.96 -15.73 28.79
C PRO A 89 15.54 -15.38 28.34
N LYS A 90 14.65 -16.36 28.43
CA LYS A 90 13.23 -16.21 28.09
C LYS A 90 12.55 -15.26 29.08
N VAL A 91 11.74 -14.33 28.56
CA VAL A 91 10.90 -13.45 29.38
C VAL A 91 9.56 -14.16 29.62
N GLU A 92 9.43 -14.79 30.78
CA GLU A 92 8.17 -15.36 31.27
C GLU A 92 7.39 -14.25 32.01
N GLU A 93 6.11 -14.03 31.66
CA GLU A 93 5.15 -13.31 32.51
C GLU A 93 4.23 -14.33 33.17
#